data_AF-A0AAV6P8Y1-F1
#
_entry.id   AF-A0AAV6P8Y1-F1
#
_cell.length_a   1.000
_cell.length_b   1.000
_cell.length_c   1.000
_cell.angle_alpha   90.00
_cell.angle_beta   90.00
_cell.angle_gamma   90.00
#
_symmetry.space_group_name_H-M   'P 1'
#
loop_
_entity.id
_entity.type
_entity.pdbx_description
1 polymer ?
#
loop_
_entity_poly.entity_id
_entity_poly.type
_entity_poly.pdbx_seq_one_letter_code
_entity_poly.pdbx_strand_id
1 'polypeptide(L)'
;MGQLRRSLFLATTSSDAITSSVFSTAPSASSSRFGAENLILASDPDREGEAIAWHIIEMLQQQDALHERISIARVVFHEITEASIKSALQSPTGIDANLVQAYLARRALDYLIGFNISPLLWRKLPGCQSAALALICDREMEIGEFQPQE
;
A
#
# COMPACT_ATOMS: atom_id res chain seq x y z
N MET A 1 25.25 -33.62 -2.00
CA MET A 1 23.87 -34.13 -2.19
C MET A 1 23.13 -33.97 -0.88
N GLY A 2 22.10 -33.15 -0.68
CA GLY A 2 21.49 -32.08 -1.45
C GLY A 2 20.74 -31.20 -0.44
N GLN A 3 20.98 -29.88 -0.47
CA GLN A 3 20.27 -28.90 0.35
C GLN A 3 19.02 -28.46 -0.43
N LEU A 4 17.83 -28.80 0.04
CA LEU A 4 16.60 -28.09 -0.36
C LEU A 4 16.25 -27.10 0.75
N ARG A 5 16.71 -25.87 0.58
CA ARG A 5 16.30 -24.72 1.40
C ARG A 5 14.90 -24.32 0.98
N ARG A 6 13.98 -24.33 1.95
CA ARG A 6 12.60 -23.85 1.81
C ARG A 6 12.61 -22.35 1.53
N SER A 7 12.32 -22.00 0.29
CA SER A 7 11.88 -20.67 -0.13
C SER A 7 10.54 -20.36 0.54
N LEU A 8 10.50 -19.29 1.34
CA LEU A 8 9.24 -18.76 1.87
C LEU A 8 8.52 -18.05 0.72
N PHE A 9 7.63 -18.79 0.07
CA PHE A 9 6.65 -18.26 -0.86
C PHE A 9 5.47 -17.78 -0.02
N LEU A 10 5.20 -16.47 0.03
CA LEU A 10 3.91 -15.97 0.51
C LEU A 10 2.90 -16.09 -0.64
N ALA A 11 2.58 -17.34 -0.99
CA ALA A 11 1.33 -17.68 -1.63
C ALA A 11 0.62 -18.64 -0.66
N THR A 12 -0.44 -18.15 -0.03
CA THR A 12 -1.34 -18.98 0.76
C THR A 12 -2.06 -19.92 -0.21
N THR A 13 -1.55 -21.13 -0.40
CA THR A 13 -2.30 -22.20 -1.07
C THR A 13 -2.78 -23.20 -0.04
N SER A 14 -3.99 -23.00 0.45
CA SER A 14 -4.90 -24.10 0.70
C SER A 14 -6.32 -23.57 0.61
N SER A 15 -7.06 -24.14 -0.34
CA SER A 15 -8.52 -24.12 -0.35
C SER A 15 -9.04 -24.40 1.07
N ASP A 16 -10.14 -23.72 1.41
CA ASP A 16 -10.94 -23.90 2.64
C ASP A 16 -10.62 -22.92 3.79
N ALA A 17 -10.90 -21.62 3.56
CA ALA A 17 -11.44 -20.71 4.58
C ALA A 17 -11.75 -19.33 3.98
N ILE A 18 -12.85 -19.24 3.22
CA ILE A 18 -13.46 -17.94 2.92
C ILE A 18 -14.17 -17.46 4.19
N THR A 19 -13.98 -16.17 4.53
CA THR A 19 -14.73 -15.37 5.52
C THR A 19 -14.34 -15.52 7.01
N SER A 20 -13.46 -14.64 7.49
CA SER A 20 -13.53 -13.93 8.81
C SER A 20 -12.15 -13.63 9.44
N SER A 21 -11.36 -12.74 8.86
CA SER A 21 -10.34 -12.00 9.64
C SER A 21 -9.86 -10.73 8.93
N VAL A 22 -10.78 -10.08 8.21
CA VAL A 22 -10.64 -8.68 7.84
C VAL A 22 -10.45 -7.90 9.14
N PHE A 23 -9.31 -7.24 9.30
CA PHE A 23 -8.86 -6.50 10.50
C PHE A 23 -8.40 -7.32 11.72
N SER A 24 -7.11 -7.67 11.75
CA SER A 24 -6.34 -7.69 13.00
C SER A 24 -5.04 -6.91 12.79
N THR A 25 -5.10 -5.67 13.26
CA THR A 25 -4.02 -4.69 13.39
C THR A 25 -2.87 -5.27 14.22
N ALA A 26 -1.62 -4.93 13.86
CA ALA A 26 -0.38 -5.22 14.61
C ALA A 26 -0.57 -5.20 16.14
N PRO A 27 -0.02 -6.17 16.91
CA PRO A 27 1.42 -6.40 17.01
C PRO A 27 1.76 -7.91 17.14
N SER A 28 2.13 -8.56 16.05
CA SER A 28 2.60 -9.96 16.11
C SER A 28 3.67 -10.29 15.07
N ALA A 29 4.27 -9.27 14.44
CA ALA A 29 5.43 -9.45 13.58
C ALA A 29 6.74 -9.70 14.34
N SER A 30 6.72 -9.91 15.66
CA SER A 30 7.92 -10.17 16.47
C SER A 30 8.39 -11.63 16.46
N SER A 31 7.84 -12.50 15.60
CA SER A 31 8.36 -13.87 15.48
C SER A 31 8.00 -14.57 14.18
N SER A 32 8.43 -14.04 13.03
CA SER A 32 8.83 -14.92 11.93
C SER A 32 10.30 -15.32 12.16
N ARG A 33 10.53 -16.24 13.10
CA ARG A 33 11.80 -16.98 13.27
C ARG A 33 12.05 -17.95 12.11
N PHE A 34 11.80 -17.53 10.88
CA PHE A 34 12.14 -18.30 9.71
C PHE A 34 13.50 -17.79 9.26
N GLY A 35 14.52 -18.64 9.41
CA GLY A 35 15.86 -18.44 8.82
C GLY A 35 15.78 -18.50 7.29
N ALA A 36 15.01 -17.58 6.72
CA ALA A 36 14.87 -17.36 5.30
C ALA A 36 16.06 -16.54 4.85
N GLU A 37 16.69 -16.99 3.78
CA GLU A 37 17.88 -16.33 3.23
C GLU A 37 17.52 -15.29 2.17
N ASN A 38 16.28 -15.34 1.67
CA ASN A 38 15.76 -14.44 0.66
C ASN A 38 14.38 -13.94 1.08
N LEU A 39 14.18 -12.62 1.04
CA LEU A 39 12.92 -11.93 1.24
C LEU A 39 12.44 -11.38 -0.11
N ILE A 40 11.30 -11.87 -0.59
CA ILE A 40 10.69 -11.42 -1.84
C ILE A 40 9.45 -10.60 -1.51
N LEU A 41 9.45 -9.32 -1.91
CA LEU A 41 8.32 -8.41 -1.77
C LEU A 41 7.53 -8.37 -3.08
N ALA A 42 6.28 -8.82 -3.02
CA ALA A 42 5.39 -8.98 -4.17
C ALA A 42 4.21 -8.01 -4.07
N SER A 43 4.52 -6.72 -3.93
CA SER A 43 3.53 -5.64 -3.84
C SER A 43 3.11 -5.14 -5.22
N ASP A 44 1.96 -4.49 -5.28
CA ASP A 44 1.40 -3.94 -6.51
C ASP A 44 2.34 -2.91 -7.20
N PRO A 45 2.22 -2.73 -8.53
CA PRO A 45 3.00 -1.79 -9.35
C PRO A 45 2.64 -0.31 -9.14
N ASP A 46 2.26 0.11 -7.94
CA ASP A 46 1.77 1.45 -7.67
C ASP A 46 2.53 2.13 -6.53
N ARG A 47 2.28 3.43 -6.34
CA ARG A 47 2.94 4.22 -5.28
C ARG A 47 2.65 3.67 -3.87
N GLU A 48 1.48 3.05 -3.67
CA GLU A 48 1.09 2.51 -2.37
C GLU A 48 1.81 1.19 -2.11
N GLY A 49 1.88 0.32 -3.12
CA GLY A 49 2.68 -0.91 -3.10
C GLY A 49 4.16 -0.65 -2.82
N GLU A 50 4.75 0.38 -3.45
CA GLU A 50 6.13 0.81 -3.16
C GLU A 50 6.31 1.28 -1.72
N ALA A 51 5.38 2.09 -1.22
CA ALA A 51 5.43 2.57 0.15
C ALA A 51 5.27 1.42 1.17
N ILE A 52 4.42 0.43 0.88
CA ILE A 52 4.25 -0.76 1.71
C ILE A 52 5.55 -1.59 1.72
N ALA A 53 6.13 -1.85 0.55
CA ALA A 53 7.38 -2.59 0.45
C ALA A 53 8.52 -1.90 1.21
N TRP A 54 8.64 -0.57 1.06
CA TRP A 54 9.61 0.23 1.80
C TRP A 54 9.38 0.17 3.31
N HIS A 55 8.14 0.34 3.76
CA HIS A 55 7.81 0.34 5.19
C HIS A 55 8.07 -1.02 5.85
N ILE A 56 7.82 -2.12 5.15
CA ILE A 56 8.13 -3.47 5.63
C ILE A 56 9.64 -3.63 5.83
N ILE A 57 10.46 -3.16 4.89
CA ILE A 57 11.92 -3.21 5.03
C ILE A 57 12.38 -2.38 6.23
N GLU A 58 11.91 -1.14 6.36
CA GLU A 58 12.28 -0.31 7.52
C GLU A 58 11.88 -0.97 8.84
N MET A 59 10.67 -1.52 8.93
CA MET A 59 10.20 -2.19 10.14
C MET A 59 11.06 -3.41 10.48
N LEU A 60 11.44 -4.21 9.49
CA LEU A 60 12.31 -5.38 9.68
C LEU A 60 13.74 -4.98 10.06
N GLN A 61 14.24 -3.84 9.56
CA GLN A 61 15.54 -3.28 9.97
C GLN A 61 15.49 -2.81 11.42
N GLN A 62 14.43 -2.11 11.82
CA GLN A 62 14.23 -1.64 13.20
C GLN A 62 14.10 -2.78 14.21
N GLN A 63 13.66 -3.97 13.78
CA GLN A 63 13.53 -5.15 14.61
C GLN A 63 14.78 -6.04 14.63
N ASP A 64 15.90 -5.58 14.02
CA ASP A 64 17.13 -6.38 13.82
C ASP A 64 16.87 -7.76 13.17
N ALA A 65 15.76 -7.88 12.44
CA ALA A 65 15.34 -9.12 11.78
C ALA A 65 16.03 -9.31 10.42
N LEU A 66 16.63 -8.25 9.89
CA LEU A 66 17.43 -8.26 8.66
C LEU A 66 18.90 -8.51 9.00
N HIS A 67 19.31 -9.77 8.94
CA HIS A 67 20.72 -10.15 9.03
C HIS A 67 21.43 -9.90 7.68
N GLU A 68 22.74 -9.63 7.68
CA GLU A 68 23.58 -9.34 6.48
C GLU A 68 23.50 -10.40 5.36
N ARG A 69 22.95 -11.58 5.64
CA ARG A 69 22.79 -12.68 4.68
C ARG A 69 21.44 -12.72 3.98
N ILE A 70 20.49 -11.85 4.35
CA ILE A 70 19.15 -11.87 3.77
C ILE A 70 19.15 -11.00 2.51
N SER A 71 18.98 -11.62 1.35
CA SER A 71 18.79 -10.88 0.10
C SER A 71 17.36 -10.34 0.02
N ILE A 72 17.22 -9.06 -0.29
CA ILE A 72 15.92 -8.42 -0.48
C ILE A 72 15.71 -8.26 -1.98
N ALA A 73 14.61 -8.81 -2.50
CA ALA A 73 14.19 -8.66 -3.88
C ALA A 73 12.75 -8.17 -3.92
N ARG A 74 12.45 -7.22 -4.80
CA ARG A 74 11.08 -6.78 -5.05
C ARG A 74 10.65 -7.24 -6.45
N VAL A 75 9.42 -7.72 -6.55
CA VAL A 75 8.86 -8.33 -7.74
C VAL A 75 7.55 -7.63 -8.06
N VAL A 76 7.36 -7.30 -9.33
CA VAL A 76 6.20 -6.58 -9.84
C VAL A 76 5.50 -7.41 -10.88
N PHE A 77 4.19 -7.58 -10.73
CA PHE A 77 3.35 -8.18 -11.76
C PHE A 77 2.08 -7.34 -11.91
N HIS A 78 1.56 -7.27 -13.13
CA HIS A 78 0.30 -6.58 -13.42
C HIS A 78 -0.89 -7.55 -13.42
N GLU A 79 -0.60 -8.85 -13.46
CA GLU A 79 -1.59 -9.92 -13.55
C GLU A 79 -1.15 -11.14 -12.75
N ILE A 80 -2.12 -11.82 -12.12
CA ILE A 80 -1.91 -13.05 -11.34
C ILE A 80 -2.01 -14.26 -12.28
N THR A 81 -1.06 -14.37 -13.21
CA THR A 81 -0.93 -15.53 -14.11
C THR A 81 0.41 -16.23 -13.88
N GLU A 82 0.46 -17.54 -14.12
CA GLU A 82 1.69 -18.34 -13.90
C GLU A 82 2.89 -17.79 -14.70
N ALA A 83 2.65 -17.38 -15.95
CA ALA A 83 3.68 -16.79 -16.81
C ALA A 83 4.17 -15.43 -16.26
N SER A 84 3.25 -14.57 -15.84
CA SER A 84 3.55 -13.26 -15.26
C SER A 84 4.39 -13.40 -13.98
N ILE A 85 3.99 -14.28 -13.07
CA ILE A 85 4.72 -14.54 -11.82
C ILE A 85 6.13 -15.08 -12.09
N LYS A 86 6.26 -16.05 -13.01
CA LYS A 86 7.58 -16.60 -13.38
C LYS A 86 8.50 -15.55 -14.00
N SER A 87 7.97 -14.70 -14.87
CA SER A 87 8.72 -13.60 -15.47
C SER A 87 9.15 -12.57 -14.42
N ALA A 88 8.25 -12.24 -13.49
CA ALA A 88 8.51 -11.26 -12.46
C ALA A 88 9.60 -11.75 -11.48
N LEU A 89 9.62 -13.04 -11.15
CA LEU A 89 10.68 -13.66 -10.34
C LEU A 89 12.06 -13.67 -11.02
N GLN A 90 12.11 -13.64 -12.35
CA GLN A 90 13.37 -13.60 -13.11
C GLN A 90 13.99 -12.20 -13.20
N SER A 91 13.18 -11.16 -13.05
CA SER A 91 13.60 -9.76 -13.15
C SER A 91 13.25 -8.97 -11.88
N PRO A 92 13.87 -9.28 -10.73
CA PRO A 92 13.64 -8.53 -9.51
C PRO A 92 14.09 -7.07 -9.69
N THR A 93 13.24 -6.14 -9.28
CA THR A 93 13.49 -4.70 -9.33
C THR A 93 13.77 -4.18 -7.91
N GLY A 94 14.50 -3.08 -7.79
CA GLY A 94 14.64 -2.37 -6.52
C GLY A 94 13.35 -1.63 -6.13
N ILE A 95 13.37 -1.03 -4.94
CA ILE A 95 12.35 -0.06 -4.54
C ILE A 95 12.63 1.26 -5.24
N ASP A 96 11.58 1.85 -5.83
CA ASP A 96 11.70 3.19 -6.41
C ASP A 96 11.52 4.25 -5.32
N ALA A 97 12.64 4.89 -4.95
CA ALA A 97 12.63 5.96 -3.96
C ALA A 97 11.72 7.13 -4.35
N ASN A 98 11.54 7.43 -5.64
CA ASN A 98 10.70 8.55 -6.08
C ASN A 98 9.22 8.27 -5.82
N LEU A 99 8.77 7.03 -6.05
CA LEU A 99 7.39 6.62 -5.78
C LEU A 99 7.10 6.64 -4.28
N VAL A 100 8.05 6.22 -3.45
CA VAL A 100 7.97 6.32 -1.99
C VAL A 100 7.88 7.78 -1.54
N GLN A 101 8.74 8.67 -2.05
CA GLN A 101 8.69 10.09 -1.70
C GLN A 101 7.38 10.76 -2.15
N ALA A 102 6.85 10.40 -3.32
CA ALA A 102 5.55 10.89 -3.78
C ALA A 102 4.41 10.46 -2.83
N TYR A 103 4.43 9.21 -2.36
CA TYR A 103 3.49 8.72 -1.34
C TYR A 103 3.61 9.51 -0.03
N LEU A 104 4.83 9.68 0.49
CA LEU A 104 5.07 10.41 1.74
C LEU A 104 4.64 11.87 1.65
N ALA A 105 4.93 12.54 0.52
CA ALA A 105 4.50 13.92 0.27
C ALA A 105 2.98 14.06 0.28
N ARG A 106 2.26 13.16 -0.40
CA ARG A 106 0.79 13.13 -0.39
C ARG A 106 0.25 12.93 1.02
N ARG A 107 0.82 11.98 1.76
CA ARG A 107 0.40 11.68 3.15
C ARG A 107 0.66 12.87 4.08
N ALA A 108 1.80 13.53 3.95
CA ALA A 108 2.12 14.73 4.72
C ALA A 108 1.15 15.87 4.40
N LEU A 109 0.83 16.09 3.13
CA LEU A 109 -0.16 17.09 2.70
C LEU A 109 -1.54 16.81 3.29
N ASP A 110 -2.02 15.57 3.17
CA ASP A 110 -3.32 15.15 3.70
C ASP A 110 -3.38 15.31 5.22
N TYR A 111 -2.28 15.04 5.94
CA TYR A 111 -2.19 15.27 7.38
C TYR A 111 -2.20 16.76 7.74
N LEU A 112 -1.42 17.59 7.02
CA LEU A 112 -1.35 19.03 7.26
C LEU A 112 -2.71 19.71 7.04
N ILE A 113 -3.39 19.37 5.95
CA ILE A 113 -4.71 19.94 5.62
C ILE A 113 -5.77 19.34 6.54
N GLY A 114 -5.78 18.02 6.69
CA GLY A 114 -6.77 17.30 7.49
C GLY A 114 -6.74 17.70 8.97
N PHE A 115 -5.57 17.78 9.59
CA PHE A 115 -5.45 18.09 11.02
C PHE A 115 -5.64 19.57 11.35
N ASN A 116 -5.12 20.48 10.50
CA ASN A 116 -5.23 21.92 10.79
C ASN A 116 -6.59 22.49 10.44
N ILE A 117 -7.23 22.02 9.36
CA ILE A 117 -8.49 22.59 8.89
C ILE A 117 -9.71 21.90 9.54
N SER A 118 -9.62 20.61 9.90
CA SER A 118 -10.75 19.87 10.52
C SER A 118 -11.36 20.55 11.77
N PRO A 119 -10.57 20.99 12.77
CA PRO A 119 -11.12 21.64 13.97
C PRO A 119 -11.74 23.01 13.67
N LEU A 120 -11.21 23.72 12.67
CA LEU A 120 -11.72 25.02 12.25
C LEU A 120 -13.04 24.90 11.51
N LEU A 121 -13.16 23.88 10.66
CA LEU A 121 -14.39 23.60 9.91
C LEU A 121 -15.54 23.23 10.84
N TRP A 122 -15.35 22.29 11.77
CA TRP A 122 -16.41 21.91 12.71
C TRP A 122 -16.93 23.06 13.57
N ARG A 123 -16.09 24.05 13.86
CA ARG A 123 -16.47 25.22 14.66
C ARG A 123 -17.16 26.32 13.85
N LYS A 124 -16.82 26.51 12.57
CA LYS A 124 -17.33 27.63 11.76
C LYS A 124 -18.40 27.26 10.74
N LEU A 125 -18.40 26.04 10.23
CA LEU A 125 -19.29 25.60 9.16
C LEU A 125 -19.62 24.11 9.38
N PRO A 126 -20.81 23.75 9.89
CA PRO A 126 -21.26 22.37 9.94
C PRO A 126 -21.56 21.88 8.50
N GLY A 127 -20.51 21.54 7.76
CA GLY A 127 -20.57 21.15 6.36
C GLY A 127 -19.25 21.43 5.64
N CYS A 128 -18.24 20.57 5.84
CA CYS A 128 -16.98 20.68 5.10
C CYS A 128 -17.23 20.40 3.62
N GLN A 129 -16.97 21.37 2.75
CA GLN A 129 -16.90 21.12 1.31
C GLN A 129 -15.54 20.53 0.96
N SER A 130 -15.50 19.20 0.78
CA SER A 130 -14.42 18.57 0.02
C SER A 130 -14.46 19.05 -1.43
N ALA A 131 -13.35 18.99 -2.16
CA ALA A 131 -13.33 19.37 -3.57
C ALA A 131 -14.38 18.62 -4.41
N ALA A 132 -14.64 17.34 -4.09
CA ALA A 132 -15.69 16.56 -4.73
C ALA A 132 -17.10 17.08 -4.38
N LEU A 133 -17.35 17.48 -3.14
CA LEU A 133 -18.63 18.06 -2.74
C LEU A 133 -18.86 19.43 -3.39
N ALA A 134 -17.80 20.24 -3.51
CA ALA A 134 -17.87 21.52 -4.22
C ALA A 134 -18.33 21.33 -5.67
N LEU A 135 -17.74 20.40 -6.42
CA LEU A 135 -18.15 20.10 -7.79
C LEU A 135 -19.63 19.69 -7.91
N ILE A 136 -20.14 18.92 -6.95
CA ILE A 136 -21.55 18.51 -6.93
C ILE A 136 -22.44 19.72 -6.62
N CYS A 137 -22.09 20.53 -5.63
CA CYS A 137 -22.84 21.74 -5.29
C CYS A 137 -22.85 22.76 -6.43
N ASP A 138 -21.72 22.97 -7.09
CA ASP A 138 -21.60 23.85 -8.25
C ASP A 138 -22.53 23.37 -9.37
N ARG A 139 -22.51 22.06 -9.66
CA ARG A 139 -23.38 21.48 -10.68
C ARG A 139 -24.86 21.61 -10.34
N GLU A 140 -25.23 21.45 -9.07
CA GLU A 140 -26.61 21.62 -8.61
C GLU A 140 -27.06 23.09 -8.73
N MET A 141 -26.16 24.04 -8.43
CA MET A 141 -26.42 25.46 -8.58
C MET A 141 -26.63 25.84 -10.05
N GLU A 142 -25.79 25.32 -10.96
CA GLU A 142 -25.96 25.49 -12.41
C GLU A 142 -27.31 24.95 -12.90
N ILE A 143 -27.79 23.83 -12.36
CA ILE A 143 -29.11 23.28 -12.69
C ILE A 143 -30.23 24.20 -12.16
N GLY A 144 -30.08 24.74 -10.95
CA GLY A 144 -31.05 25.66 -10.36
C GLY A 144 -31.18 26.98 -11.11
N GLU A 145 -30.08 27.48 -11.67
CA GLU A 145 -30.03 28.72 -12.47
C GLU A 145 -30.34 28.50 -13.96
N PHE A 146 -30.48 27.24 -14.39
CA PHE A 146 -30.75 26.90 -15.78
C PHE A 146 -32.15 27.38 -16.21
N GLN A 147 -32.19 28.28 -17.20
CA GLN A 147 -33.43 28.70 -17.86
C GLN A 147 -33.55 27.97 -19.21
N PRO A 148 -34.51 27.03 -19.36
CA PRO A 148 -34.74 26.34 -20.63
C PRO A 148 -35.17 27.31 -21.72
N GLN A 149 -34.60 27.17 -22.92
CA GLN A 149 -35.11 27.80 -24.15
C GLN A 149 -35.81 26.75 -25.01
N GLU A 150 -37.03 27.06 -25.44
CA GLU A 150 -37.84 26.26 -26.39
C GLU A 150 -37.48 26.55 -27.85
#